data_AF-D9Q190-F1
#
_entry.id   AF-D9Q190-F1
#
_cell.length_a   1.000
_cell.length_b   1.000
_cell.length_c   1.000
_cell.angle_alpha   90.00
_cell.angle_beta   90.00
_cell.angle_gamma   90.00
#
_symmetry.space_group_name_H-M   'P 1'
#
loop_
_entity.id
_entity.type
_entity.pdbx_description
1 polymer ?
#
loop_
_entity_poly.entity_id
_entity_poly.type
_entity_poly.pdbx_seq_one_letter_code
_entity_poly.pdbx_strand_id
1 'polypeptide(L)'
;MALDTVESLFKGGFRVTLVTRRVGSWFLRRLLSMGSVQVALRRPLPTSTANIILDAVQSFPSDCGLRFNFHGDVQPVDADIIYFHQFNVDYGFRSSARVRLKLLPQWEIRRRFLERVKENNRLVLVNSTFTMAEARHFWGLTNVEVLHPPVHVERYSDWPDGPRPRRVATVHRLDDYMLKVIKEVASSLDYEFVVMGSVKNVSSLKELSRLPRNVKVIPNADEPTKKAYLQASRAYFNANMFVEGFGIAVVEGMAAGALPVVRNVGGHLDYAPEDYMFNGIDDAIDKVEKAVESWDYEKASLMRSIAQRFSLGAYTDRLINIITKFL
;
A
#
# COMPACT_ATOMS: atom_id res chain seq x y z
N MET A 1 -8.39 -0.14 -3.12
CA MET A 1 -8.86 0.69 -1.97
C MET A 1 -10.04 1.57 -2.33
N ALA A 2 -9.91 2.66 -3.10
CA ALA A 2 -11.03 3.61 -3.28
C ALA A 2 -12.34 2.94 -3.77
N LEU A 3 -12.25 2.01 -4.72
CA LEU A 3 -13.40 1.21 -5.15
C LEU A 3 -13.95 0.34 -4.01
N ASP A 4 -13.07 -0.43 -3.36
CA ASP A 4 -13.42 -1.32 -2.25
C ASP A 4 -14.11 -0.57 -1.12
N THR A 5 -13.68 0.65 -0.81
CA THR A 5 -14.32 1.51 0.17
C THR A 5 -15.70 1.93 -0.27
N VAL A 6 -15.88 2.42 -1.50
CA VAL A 6 -17.20 2.79 -2.02
C VAL A 6 -18.15 1.59 -1.98
N GLU A 7 -17.66 0.41 -2.34
CA GLU A 7 -18.42 -0.84 -2.24
C GLU A 7 -18.76 -1.19 -0.79
N SER A 8 -17.81 -1.04 0.14
CA SER A 8 -18.00 -1.31 1.58
C SER A 8 -19.05 -0.39 2.20
N LEU A 9 -18.96 0.91 1.92
CA LEU A 9 -19.93 1.91 2.39
C LEU A 9 -21.33 1.64 1.83
N PHE A 10 -21.41 1.33 0.54
CA PHE A 10 -22.68 1.00 -0.08
C PHE A 10 -23.31 -0.25 0.54
N LYS A 11 -22.54 -1.32 0.76
CA LYS A 11 -23.00 -2.52 1.48
C LYS A 11 -23.44 -2.25 2.91
N GLY A 12 -22.81 -1.26 3.56
CA GLY A 12 -23.21 -0.77 4.88
C GLY A 12 -24.49 0.08 4.89
N GLY A 13 -25.17 0.26 3.75
CA GLY A 13 -26.43 1.00 3.65
C GLY A 13 -26.27 2.51 3.44
N PHE A 14 -25.04 3.00 3.21
CA PHE A 14 -24.80 4.42 2.99
C PHE A 14 -25.10 4.84 1.56
N ARG A 15 -25.68 6.03 1.39
CA ARG A 15 -25.77 6.71 0.09
C ARG A 15 -24.42 7.36 -0.21
N VAL A 16 -23.75 6.91 -1.27
CA VAL A 16 -22.38 7.36 -1.59
C VAL A 16 -22.35 8.20 -2.86
N THR A 17 -21.70 9.37 -2.76
CA THR A 17 -21.35 10.21 -3.90
C THR A 17 -19.84 10.25 -4.06
N LEU A 18 -19.32 9.66 -5.13
CA LEU A 18 -17.90 9.71 -5.45
C LEU A 18 -17.57 11.01 -6.19
N VAL A 19 -16.71 11.84 -5.59
CA VAL A 19 -16.17 13.05 -6.21
C VAL A 19 -14.75 12.75 -6.70
N THR A 20 -14.50 12.92 -8.00
CA THR A 20 -13.18 12.59 -8.59
C THR A 20 -12.93 13.34 -9.89
N ARG A 21 -11.66 13.53 -10.25
CA ARG A 21 -11.24 14.22 -11.49
C ARG A 21 -11.23 13.31 -12.71
N ARG A 22 -10.90 12.03 -12.50
CA ARG A 22 -10.79 11.02 -13.56
C ARG A 22 -11.24 9.69 -13.01
N VAL A 23 -12.00 8.96 -13.81
CA VAL A 23 -12.43 7.59 -13.53
C VAL A 23 -12.11 6.74 -14.74
N GLY A 24 -11.37 5.66 -14.54
CA GLY A 24 -11.14 4.68 -15.61
C GLY A 24 -12.45 4.01 -16.03
N SER A 25 -12.57 3.64 -17.31
CA SER A 25 -13.81 3.06 -17.84
C SER A 25 -14.23 1.78 -17.11
N TRP A 26 -13.27 0.95 -16.70
CA TRP A 26 -13.52 -0.24 -15.87
C TRP A 26 -14.12 0.12 -14.50
N PHE A 27 -13.54 1.09 -13.80
CA PHE A 27 -14.00 1.55 -12.49
C PHE A 27 -15.41 2.13 -12.58
N LEU A 28 -15.66 2.95 -13.61
CA LEU A 28 -16.98 3.54 -13.83
C LEU A 28 -18.04 2.46 -14.11
N ARG A 29 -17.75 1.47 -14.96
CA ARG A 29 -18.66 0.34 -15.21
C ARG A 29 -18.99 -0.41 -13.92
N ARG A 30 -18.00 -0.63 -13.06
CA ARG A 30 -18.19 -1.28 -11.78
C ARG A 30 -19.10 -0.46 -10.86
N LEU A 31 -18.87 0.85 -10.74
CA LEU A 31 -19.78 1.72 -9.98
C LEU A 31 -21.21 1.74 -10.53
N LEU A 32 -21.37 1.85 -11.85
CA LEU A 32 -22.69 1.86 -12.49
C LEU A 32 -23.45 0.55 -12.25
N SER A 33 -22.74 -0.59 -12.20
CA SER A 33 -23.35 -1.89 -11.87
C SER A 33 -23.92 -1.97 -10.46
N MET A 34 -23.52 -1.08 -9.53
CA MET A 34 -24.09 -1.02 -8.18
C MET A 34 -25.42 -0.27 -8.14
N GLY A 35 -25.82 0.42 -9.21
CA GLY A 35 -27.14 1.04 -9.39
C GLY A 35 -27.46 2.28 -8.51
N SER A 36 -26.65 2.59 -7.49
CA SER A 36 -26.99 3.63 -6.51
C SER A 36 -25.84 4.55 -6.09
N VAL A 37 -24.66 4.42 -6.72
CA VAL A 37 -23.53 5.33 -6.49
C VAL A 37 -23.61 6.51 -7.45
N GLN A 38 -23.69 7.72 -6.93
CA GLN A 38 -23.61 8.93 -7.76
C GLN A 38 -22.14 9.28 -8.03
N VAL A 39 -21.80 9.60 -9.28
CA VAL A 39 -20.43 10.01 -9.66
C VAL A 39 -20.45 11.47 -10.08
N ALA A 40 -19.75 12.31 -9.32
CA ALA A 40 -19.57 13.72 -9.62
C ALA A 40 -18.16 13.95 -10.19
N LEU A 41 -18.06 14.11 -11.51
CA LEU A 41 -16.81 14.42 -12.20
C LEU A 41 -16.46 15.91 -12.04
N ARG A 42 -15.28 16.21 -11.50
CA ARG A 42 -14.76 17.58 -11.38
C ARG A 42 -13.82 17.89 -12.55
N ARG A 43 -13.97 19.09 -13.14
CA ARG A 43 -13.05 19.56 -14.19
C ARG A 43 -11.64 19.72 -13.62
N PRO A 44 -10.59 19.27 -14.32
CA PRO A 44 -9.22 19.55 -13.91
C PRO A 44 -8.97 21.07 -13.98
N LEU A 45 -8.52 21.68 -12.88
CA LEU A 45 -7.96 23.02 -12.94
C LEU A 45 -6.60 22.97 -13.68
N PRO A 46 -6.21 24.02 -14.42
CA PRO A 46 -4.93 24.07 -15.13
C PRO A 46 -3.75 23.81 -14.18
N THR A 47 -2.69 23.17 -14.65
CA THR A 47 -1.53 22.78 -13.85
C THR A 47 -0.58 23.96 -13.58
N SER A 48 -1.05 24.97 -12.84
CA SER A 48 -0.17 25.99 -12.24
C SER A 48 -0.12 25.80 -10.72
N THR A 49 0.99 26.20 -10.10
CA THR A 49 1.23 26.09 -8.65
C THR A 49 0.17 26.80 -7.81
N ALA A 50 -0.51 27.80 -8.38
CA ALA A 50 -1.63 28.52 -7.77
C ALA A 50 -2.90 27.63 -7.61
N ASN A 51 -3.04 26.57 -8.40
CA ASN A 51 -4.26 25.76 -8.43
C ASN A 51 -4.29 24.60 -7.43
N ILE A 52 -3.15 24.19 -6.87
CA ILE A 52 -3.11 23.24 -5.74
C ILE A 52 -3.77 23.86 -4.49
N ILE A 53 -3.63 25.18 -4.33
CA ILE A 53 -4.26 25.95 -3.24
C ILE A 53 -5.77 26.13 -3.53
N LEU A 54 -6.17 26.38 -4.79
CA LEU A 54 -7.60 26.45 -5.15
C LEU A 54 -8.31 25.09 -5.04
N ASP A 55 -7.62 23.97 -5.33
CA ASP A 55 -8.16 22.62 -5.13
C ASP A 55 -8.43 22.30 -3.65
N ALA A 56 -7.63 22.87 -2.73
CA ALA A 56 -7.87 22.80 -1.28
C ALA A 56 -9.15 23.55 -0.85
N VAL A 57 -9.61 24.50 -1.67
CA VAL A 57 -10.81 25.33 -1.46
C VAL A 57 -12.05 24.71 -2.12
N GLN A 58 -11.90 23.65 -2.94
CA GLN A 58 -13.04 22.98 -3.57
C GLN A 58 -13.84 22.20 -2.53
N SER A 59 -14.80 22.90 -1.94
CA SER A 59 -15.81 22.38 -1.04
C SER A 59 -16.56 21.20 -1.67
N PHE A 60 -16.66 20.13 -0.88
CA PHE A 60 -17.66 19.08 -1.08
C PHE A 60 -19.04 19.72 -1.32
N PRO A 61 -19.94 19.06 -2.07
CA PRO A 61 -21.32 19.53 -2.20
C PRO A 61 -21.90 19.86 -0.83
N SER A 62 -22.68 20.94 -0.70
CA SER A 62 -23.21 21.41 0.59
C SER A 62 -24.22 20.44 1.24
N ASP A 63 -24.70 19.45 0.49
CA ASP A 63 -25.75 18.49 0.88
C ASP A 63 -25.18 17.09 1.18
N CYS A 64 -24.04 17.02 1.87
CA CYS A 64 -23.44 15.75 2.31
C CYS A 64 -23.31 15.69 3.83
N GLY A 65 -23.86 14.63 4.44
CA GLY A 65 -23.80 14.43 5.89
C GLY A 65 -22.42 14.07 6.43
N LEU A 66 -21.55 13.46 5.60
CA LEU A 66 -20.19 13.08 5.98
C LEU A 66 -19.25 13.12 4.78
N ARG A 67 -18.07 13.71 4.95
CA ARG A 67 -17.06 13.85 3.89
C ARG A 67 -15.84 12.98 4.18
N PHE A 68 -15.38 12.26 3.17
CA PHE A 68 -14.25 11.35 3.27
C PHE A 68 -13.19 11.68 2.22
N ASN A 69 -11.94 11.85 2.64
CA ASN A 69 -10.79 12.02 1.75
C ASN A 69 -9.86 10.81 1.83
N PHE A 70 -9.72 10.05 0.72
CA PHE A 70 -8.82 8.89 0.65
C PHE A 70 -7.38 9.19 0.20
N HIS A 71 -7.07 10.46 -0.08
CA HIS A 71 -5.77 10.89 -0.60
C HIS A 71 -5.17 12.00 0.26
N GLY A 72 -5.16 11.81 1.59
CA GLY A 72 -4.59 12.79 2.53
C GLY A 72 -3.11 13.07 2.29
N ASP A 73 -2.37 12.16 1.66
CA ASP A 73 -0.95 12.28 1.37
C ASP A 73 -0.63 13.13 0.13
N VAL A 74 -1.56 13.25 -0.84
CA VAL A 74 -1.29 13.85 -2.16
C VAL A 74 -1.71 15.31 -2.25
N GLN A 75 -2.83 15.71 -1.63
CA GLN A 75 -3.35 17.09 -1.68
C GLN A 75 -4.03 17.48 -0.36
N PRO A 76 -3.91 18.75 0.07
CA PRO A 76 -4.54 19.26 1.29
C PRO A 76 -6.05 19.48 1.08
N VAL A 77 -6.81 18.38 0.95
CA VAL A 77 -8.27 18.41 0.83
C VAL A 77 -8.86 18.09 2.20
N ASP A 78 -9.50 19.08 2.82
CA ASP A 78 -10.13 18.92 4.13
C ASP A 78 -11.44 18.13 4.03
N ALA A 79 -11.66 17.24 4.98
CA ALA A 79 -12.82 16.38 5.09
C ALA A 79 -13.04 16.01 6.55
N ASP A 80 -14.21 15.46 6.89
CA ASP A 80 -14.50 15.04 8.26
C ASP A 80 -13.65 13.82 8.67
N ILE A 81 -13.42 12.92 7.70
CA ILE A 81 -12.52 11.77 7.83
C ILE A 81 -11.46 11.81 6.71
N ILE A 82 -10.18 11.68 7.08
CA ILE A 82 -9.06 11.78 6.14
C ILE A 82 -8.15 10.56 6.29
N TYR A 83 -7.99 9.80 5.20
CA TYR A 83 -7.12 8.62 5.15
C TYR A 83 -5.73 8.98 4.61
N PHE A 84 -4.69 8.63 5.37
CA PHE A 84 -3.29 8.77 4.98
C PHE A 84 -2.64 7.40 4.77
N HIS A 85 -2.05 7.21 3.59
CA HIS A 85 -1.22 6.05 3.30
C HIS A 85 0.20 6.16 3.88
N GLN A 86 0.67 7.38 4.05
CA GLN A 86 2.00 7.73 4.56
C GLN A 86 2.08 9.23 4.81
N PHE A 87 2.91 9.66 5.75
CA PHE A 87 3.12 11.08 6.01
C PHE A 87 4.28 11.70 5.24
N ASN A 88 5.08 10.88 4.52
CA ASN A 88 6.27 11.30 3.78
C ASN A 88 7.16 12.25 4.62
N VAL A 89 7.37 11.91 5.90
CA VAL A 89 8.07 12.75 6.88
C VAL A 89 9.51 13.11 6.48
N ASP A 90 10.04 12.44 5.45
CA ASP A 90 11.33 12.72 4.80
C ASP A 90 11.48 14.13 4.22
N TYR A 91 10.41 14.92 4.08
CA TYR A 91 10.50 16.33 3.66
C TYR A 91 11.44 17.16 4.55
N GLY A 92 11.52 16.85 5.84
CA GLY A 92 12.32 17.62 6.82
C GLY A 92 13.56 16.91 7.35
N PHE A 93 13.48 15.60 7.60
CA PHE A 93 14.43 14.91 8.50
C PHE A 93 15.59 14.21 7.81
N ARG A 94 15.40 13.62 6.62
CA ARG A 94 16.41 12.79 5.94
C ARG A 94 17.01 13.40 4.67
N SER A 95 16.51 14.57 4.27
CA SER A 95 16.88 15.23 3.03
C SER A 95 18.05 16.20 3.19
N SER A 96 18.93 16.28 2.19
CA SER A 96 20.01 17.28 2.17
C SER A 96 19.45 18.72 2.21
N ALA A 97 20.25 19.69 2.67
CA ALA A 97 19.82 21.10 2.79
C ALA A 97 19.22 21.66 1.48
N ARG A 98 19.81 21.31 0.32
CA ARG A 98 19.31 21.72 -1.00
C ARG A 98 17.94 21.12 -1.32
N VAL A 99 17.70 19.87 -0.95
CA VAL A 99 16.41 19.19 -1.15
C VAL A 99 15.37 19.79 -0.20
N ARG A 100 15.72 20.02 1.07
CA ARG A 100 14.83 20.70 2.03
C ARG A 100 14.36 22.05 1.50
N LEU A 101 15.28 22.91 1.03
CA LEU A 101 14.95 24.21 0.46
C LEU A 101 13.96 24.12 -0.72
N LYS A 102 14.16 23.14 -1.62
CA LYS A 102 13.25 22.89 -2.74
C LYS A 102 11.86 22.43 -2.28
N LEU A 103 11.76 21.74 -1.15
CA LEU A 103 10.52 21.16 -0.63
C LEU A 103 9.83 22.03 0.43
N LEU A 104 10.46 23.11 0.92
CA LEU A 104 9.91 24.02 1.93
C LEU A 104 8.49 24.51 1.60
N PRO A 105 8.15 24.93 0.36
CA PRO A 105 6.78 25.38 0.07
C PRO A 105 5.75 24.27 0.25
N GLN A 106 6.08 23.03 -0.15
CA GLN A 106 5.19 21.88 0.00
C GLN A 106 5.02 21.49 1.47
N TRP A 107 6.11 21.53 2.22
CA TRP A 107 6.09 21.28 3.67
C TRP A 107 5.21 22.29 4.41
N GLU A 108 5.33 23.59 4.10
CA GLU A 108 4.53 24.63 4.75
C GLU A 108 3.03 24.49 4.44
N ILE A 109 2.67 24.17 3.19
CA ILE A 109 1.28 23.86 2.81
C ILE A 109 0.75 22.67 3.61
N ARG A 110 1.55 21.60 3.71
CA ARG A 110 1.19 20.40 4.47
C ARG A 110 1.05 20.68 5.95
N ARG A 111 1.98 21.43 6.55
CA ARG A 111 1.95 21.82 7.96
C ARG A 111 0.65 22.56 8.30
N ARG A 112 0.32 23.62 7.55
CA ARG A 112 -0.92 24.37 7.76
C ARG A 112 -2.17 23.52 7.57
N PHE A 113 -2.15 22.59 6.62
CA PHE A 113 -3.25 21.65 6.44
C PHE A 113 -3.42 20.76 7.67
N LEU A 114 -2.33 20.17 8.17
CA LEU A 114 -2.37 19.27 9.33
C LEU A 114 -2.68 20.01 10.63
N GLU A 115 -2.29 21.29 10.76
CA GLU A 115 -2.74 22.18 11.84
C GLU A 115 -4.26 22.33 11.82
N ARG A 116 -4.87 22.61 10.66
CA ARG A 116 -6.34 22.67 10.54
C ARG A 116 -7.02 21.33 10.82
N VAL A 117 -6.43 20.22 10.36
CA VAL A 117 -6.95 18.86 10.66
C VAL A 117 -6.99 18.65 12.17
N LYS A 118 -5.94 19.08 12.88
CA LYS A 118 -5.84 19.00 14.34
C LYS A 118 -6.83 19.94 15.05
N GLU A 119 -6.87 21.22 14.67
CA GLU A 119 -7.74 22.25 15.27
C GLU A 119 -9.22 21.89 15.14
N ASN A 120 -9.63 21.36 13.99
CA ASN A 120 -11.00 20.92 13.74
C ASN A 120 -11.29 19.49 14.23
N ASN A 121 -10.35 18.86 14.95
CA ASN A 121 -10.44 17.52 15.49
C ASN A 121 -10.93 16.47 14.46
N ARG A 122 -10.48 16.59 13.19
CA ARG A 122 -10.84 15.66 12.12
C ARG A 122 -10.38 14.25 12.46
N LEU A 123 -11.15 13.24 12.06
CA LEU A 123 -10.72 11.85 12.21
C LEU A 123 -9.69 11.52 11.14
N VAL A 124 -8.50 11.11 11.58
CA VAL A 124 -7.42 10.68 10.69
C VAL A 124 -7.35 9.16 10.70
N LEU A 125 -7.52 8.55 9.53
CA LEU A 125 -7.32 7.13 9.35
C LEU A 125 -5.95 6.85 8.72
N VAL A 126 -5.30 5.80 9.20
CA VAL A 126 -3.97 5.40 8.71
C VAL A 126 -3.93 3.91 8.42
N ASN A 127 -3.06 3.51 7.50
CA ASN A 127 -2.95 2.13 7.03
C ASN A 127 -2.23 1.16 7.98
N SER A 128 -1.47 1.66 8.95
CA SER A 128 -0.68 0.85 9.87
C SER A 128 -0.42 1.56 11.20
N THR A 129 -0.01 0.80 12.21
CA THR A 129 0.42 1.38 13.50
C THR A 129 1.68 2.23 13.35
N PHE A 130 2.56 1.89 12.40
CA PHE A 130 3.73 2.69 12.05
C PHE A 130 3.32 4.08 11.56
N THR A 131 2.41 4.16 10.59
CA THR A 131 1.91 5.45 10.08
C THR A 131 1.13 6.22 11.17
N MET A 132 0.46 5.53 12.10
CA MET A 132 -0.16 6.15 13.28
C MET A 132 0.90 6.80 14.19
N ALA A 133 2.02 6.11 14.43
CA ALA A 133 3.12 6.63 15.20
C ALA A 133 3.71 7.88 14.53
N GLU A 134 3.87 7.88 13.20
CA GLU A 134 4.30 9.07 12.46
C GLU A 134 3.32 10.23 12.60
N ALA A 135 2.01 9.97 12.46
CA ALA A 135 0.96 10.97 12.60
C ALA A 135 1.00 11.65 13.97
N ARG A 136 1.15 10.86 15.03
CA ARG A 136 1.22 11.34 16.42
C ARG A 136 2.52 12.06 16.71
N HIS A 137 3.64 11.46 16.35
CA HIS A 137 4.97 11.95 16.71
C HIS A 137 5.36 13.21 15.95
N PHE A 138 5.22 13.22 14.61
CA PHE A 138 5.70 14.33 13.78
C PHE A 138 4.67 15.44 13.62
N TRP A 139 3.38 15.11 13.68
CA TRP A 139 2.31 16.07 13.39
C TRP A 139 1.41 16.36 14.60
N GLY A 140 1.62 15.69 15.73
CA GLY A 140 0.86 15.92 16.95
C GLY A 140 -0.65 15.68 16.78
N LEU A 141 -1.03 14.81 15.84
CA LEU A 141 -2.41 14.44 15.59
C LEU A 141 -2.88 13.48 16.69
N THR A 142 -4.02 13.77 17.31
CA THR A 142 -4.54 12.98 18.44
C THR A 142 -5.70 12.08 18.05
N ASN A 143 -6.61 12.55 17.19
CA ASN A 143 -7.73 11.79 16.65
C ASN A 143 -7.31 10.92 15.47
N VAL A 144 -6.50 9.89 15.76
CA VAL A 144 -5.93 8.98 14.76
C VAL A 144 -6.32 7.54 15.06
N GLU A 145 -6.89 6.84 14.08
CA GLU A 145 -7.24 5.42 14.16
C GLU A 145 -6.64 4.62 12.99
N VAL A 146 -6.27 3.37 13.25
CA VAL A 146 -5.76 2.46 12.22
C VAL A 146 -6.93 1.81 11.48
N LEU A 147 -6.95 1.98 10.16
CA LEU A 147 -7.76 1.22 9.22
C LEU A 147 -6.83 0.63 8.14
N HIS A 148 -6.43 -0.62 8.33
CA HIS A 148 -5.61 -1.34 7.35
C HIS A 148 -6.29 -1.38 5.98
N PRO A 149 -5.53 -1.39 4.87
CA PRO A 149 -6.12 -1.47 3.54
C PRO A 149 -6.77 -2.83 3.29
N PRO A 150 -7.81 -2.90 2.44
CA PRO A 150 -8.40 -4.17 2.04
C PRO A 150 -7.45 -4.94 1.13
N VAL A 151 -7.27 -6.23 1.41
CA VAL A 151 -6.53 -7.18 0.58
C VAL A 151 -7.48 -8.29 0.14
N HIS A 152 -7.49 -8.59 -1.15
CA HIS A 152 -8.38 -9.60 -1.75
C HIS A 152 -7.81 -11.01 -1.56
N VAL A 153 -7.66 -11.43 -0.30
CA VAL A 153 -7.03 -12.69 0.11
C VAL A 153 -7.79 -13.93 -0.36
N GLU A 154 -9.08 -13.79 -0.64
CA GLU A 154 -9.98 -14.85 -1.12
C GLU A 154 -9.53 -15.36 -2.49
N ARG A 155 -8.81 -14.54 -3.27
CA ARG A 155 -8.23 -14.92 -4.56
C ARG A 155 -7.24 -16.08 -4.45
N TYR A 156 -6.66 -16.30 -3.26
CA TYR A 156 -5.64 -17.30 -3.00
C TYR A 156 -6.17 -18.50 -2.20
N SER A 157 -7.48 -18.64 -2.10
CA SER A 157 -8.13 -19.70 -1.29
C SER A 157 -7.86 -21.13 -1.79
N ASP A 158 -7.55 -21.28 -3.09
CA ASP A 158 -7.32 -22.51 -3.83
C ASP A 158 -5.81 -22.80 -4.03
N TRP A 159 -5.00 -22.66 -2.98
CA TRP A 159 -3.58 -22.95 -3.11
C TRP A 159 -3.31 -24.44 -3.33
N PRO A 160 -2.36 -24.79 -4.21
CA PRO A 160 -2.10 -26.18 -4.57
C PRO A 160 -1.46 -26.93 -3.41
N ASP A 161 -1.87 -28.19 -3.24
CA ASP A 161 -1.21 -29.13 -2.35
C ASP A 161 0.13 -29.61 -2.95
N GLY A 162 1.07 -29.95 -2.06
CA GLY A 162 2.33 -30.56 -2.44
C GLY A 162 3.55 -29.64 -2.34
N PRO A 163 4.73 -30.16 -2.73
CA PRO A 163 5.99 -29.44 -2.55
C PRO A 163 6.06 -28.24 -3.49
N ARG A 164 6.44 -27.08 -2.93
CA ARG A 164 6.74 -25.88 -3.71
C ARG A 164 8.21 -25.88 -4.16
N PRO A 165 8.52 -25.40 -5.38
CA PRO A 165 9.91 -25.14 -5.76
C PRO A 165 10.57 -24.17 -4.79
N ARG A 166 11.91 -24.21 -4.68
CA ARG A 166 12.69 -23.19 -3.98
C ARG A 166 12.66 -21.89 -4.78
N ARG A 167 11.55 -21.17 -4.64
CA ARG A 167 11.23 -19.95 -5.37
C ARG A 167 10.88 -18.82 -4.42
N VAL A 168 11.41 -17.64 -4.74
CA VAL A 168 11.13 -16.36 -4.08
C VAL A 168 10.34 -15.49 -5.05
N ALA A 169 9.19 -14.98 -4.63
CA ALA A 169 8.41 -14.03 -5.41
C ALA A 169 8.56 -12.60 -4.88
N THR A 170 8.55 -11.63 -5.78
CA THR A 170 8.44 -10.21 -5.45
C THR A 170 7.40 -9.58 -6.38
N VAL A 171 6.48 -8.81 -5.82
CA VAL A 171 5.53 -8.00 -6.59
C VAL A 171 5.76 -6.54 -6.22
N HIS A 172 6.35 -5.78 -7.12
CA HIS A 172 6.69 -4.38 -6.85
C HIS A 172 6.76 -3.56 -8.13
N ARG A 173 6.64 -2.23 -8.00
CA ARG A 173 6.98 -1.34 -9.11
C ARG A 173 8.47 -1.50 -9.45
N LEU A 174 8.79 -1.79 -10.70
CA LEU A 174 10.17 -2.05 -11.10
C LEU A 174 10.92 -0.73 -11.29
N ASP A 175 11.82 -0.42 -10.36
CA ASP A 175 12.76 0.70 -10.44
C ASP A 175 14.21 0.24 -10.23
N ASP A 176 15.16 1.09 -10.66
CA ASP A 176 16.58 0.75 -10.73
C ASP A 176 17.18 0.39 -9.36
N TYR A 177 16.67 0.96 -8.27
CA TYR A 177 17.18 0.69 -6.93
C TYR A 177 16.72 -0.68 -6.44
N MET A 178 15.43 -0.97 -6.58
CA MET A 178 14.86 -2.27 -6.21
C MET A 178 15.50 -3.41 -7.02
N LEU A 179 15.71 -3.23 -8.33
CA LEU A 179 16.37 -4.24 -9.17
C LEU A 179 17.82 -4.55 -8.72
N LYS A 180 18.55 -3.56 -8.20
CA LYS A 180 19.88 -3.76 -7.63
C LYS A 180 19.84 -4.59 -6.34
N VAL A 181 18.88 -4.32 -5.47
CA VAL A 181 18.66 -5.09 -4.24
C VAL A 181 18.35 -6.54 -4.58
N ILE A 182 17.43 -6.78 -5.52
CA ILE A 182 17.13 -8.14 -6.00
C ILE A 182 18.37 -8.80 -6.58
N LYS A 183 19.13 -8.10 -7.41
CA LYS A 183 20.36 -8.64 -8.00
C LYS A 183 21.33 -9.12 -6.92
N GLU A 184 21.56 -8.32 -5.89
CA GLU A 184 22.51 -8.60 -4.80
C GLU A 184 22.08 -9.82 -3.98
N VAL A 185 20.81 -9.88 -3.58
CA VAL A 185 20.27 -11.03 -2.85
C VAL A 185 20.27 -12.29 -3.71
N ALA A 186 19.78 -12.20 -4.95
CA ALA A 186 19.65 -13.36 -5.84
C ALA A 186 21.00 -13.90 -6.34
N SER A 187 22.06 -13.07 -6.36
CA SER A 187 23.40 -13.51 -6.73
C SER A 187 24.07 -14.34 -5.63
N SER A 188 23.55 -14.28 -4.40
CA SER A 188 24.08 -14.98 -3.23
C SER A 188 23.36 -16.29 -2.93
N LEU A 189 22.27 -16.59 -3.65
CA LEU A 189 21.37 -17.72 -3.34
C LEU A 189 21.01 -18.51 -4.61
N ASP A 190 21.05 -19.84 -4.54
CA ASP A 190 20.70 -20.74 -5.65
C ASP A 190 19.19 -21.07 -5.69
N TYR A 191 18.37 -20.02 -5.70
CA TYR A 191 16.90 -20.11 -5.77
C TYR A 191 16.35 -19.41 -7.01
N GLU A 192 15.16 -19.81 -7.45
CA GLU A 192 14.45 -19.07 -8.51
C GLU A 192 13.84 -17.79 -7.93
N PHE A 193 14.21 -16.63 -8.45
CA PHE A 193 13.59 -15.35 -8.09
C PHE A 193 12.64 -14.92 -9.20
N VAL A 194 11.36 -14.71 -8.88
CA VAL A 194 10.36 -14.22 -9.83
C VAL A 194 9.91 -12.82 -9.43
N VAL A 195 10.22 -11.83 -10.27
CA VAL A 195 9.92 -10.42 -10.03
C VAL A 195 8.80 -9.98 -10.97
N MET A 196 7.69 -9.55 -10.39
CA MET A 196 6.49 -9.14 -11.11
C MET A 196 6.20 -7.66 -10.86
N GLY A 197 5.84 -6.93 -11.91
CA GLY A 197 5.31 -5.57 -11.76
C GLY A 197 5.57 -4.67 -12.94
N SER A 198 5.16 -3.40 -12.81
CA SER A 198 5.23 -2.45 -13.92
C SER A 198 6.63 -1.87 -14.09
N VAL A 199 7.18 -1.94 -15.31
CA VAL A 199 8.41 -1.24 -15.69
C VAL A 199 8.06 0.22 -15.98
N LYS A 200 8.65 1.17 -15.24
CA LYS A 200 8.39 2.60 -15.44
C LYS A 200 9.34 3.27 -16.43
N ASN A 201 10.63 2.92 -16.38
CA ASN A 201 11.67 3.68 -17.07
C ASN A 201 12.45 2.81 -18.06
N VAL A 202 12.88 3.42 -19.18
CA VAL A 202 13.84 2.82 -20.11
C VAL A 202 15.17 2.49 -19.41
N SER A 203 15.57 3.26 -18.38
CA SER A 203 16.78 2.99 -17.59
C SER A 203 16.73 1.63 -16.88
N SER A 204 15.56 1.23 -16.38
CA SER A 204 15.37 -0.07 -15.73
C SER A 204 15.65 -1.25 -16.67
N LEU A 205 15.51 -1.07 -18.00
CA LEU A 205 15.87 -2.11 -18.98
C LEU A 205 17.36 -2.49 -18.93
N LYS A 206 18.24 -1.54 -18.56
CA LYS A 206 19.68 -1.81 -18.40
C LYS A 206 19.98 -2.63 -17.16
N GLU A 207 19.25 -2.42 -16.07
CA GLU A 207 19.43 -3.23 -14.86
C GLU A 207 18.83 -4.63 -15.06
N LEU A 208 17.74 -4.77 -15.83
CA LEU A 208 17.18 -6.07 -16.19
C LEU A 208 18.20 -6.98 -16.89
N SER A 209 19.04 -6.45 -17.78
CA SER A 209 20.07 -7.26 -18.48
C SER A 209 21.25 -7.66 -17.58
N ARG A 210 21.34 -7.10 -16.37
CA ARG A 210 22.39 -7.38 -15.39
C ARG A 210 21.96 -8.33 -14.28
N LEU A 211 20.70 -8.78 -14.31
CA LEU A 211 20.18 -9.73 -13.34
C LEU A 211 20.83 -11.10 -13.53
N PRO A 212 21.06 -11.85 -12.44
CA PRO A 212 21.60 -13.19 -12.54
C PRO A 212 20.58 -14.14 -13.20
N ARG A 213 21.08 -15.27 -13.72
CA ARG A 213 20.27 -16.21 -14.53
C ARG A 213 19.09 -16.82 -13.77
N ASN A 214 19.16 -16.87 -12.45
CA ASN A 214 18.11 -17.37 -11.58
C ASN A 214 16.99 -16.33 -11.31
N VAL A 215 17.08 -15.11 -11.87
CA VAL A 215 16.03 -14.10 -11.76
C VAL A 215 15.21 -14.03 -13.05
N LYS A 216 13.91 -14.28 -12.92
CA LYS A 216 12.89 -14.12 -13.96
C LYS A 216 12.07 -12.87 -13.70
N VAL A 217 12.02 -11.96 -14.68
CA VAL A 217 11.19 -10.76 -14.60
C VAL A 217 9.96 -10.89 -15.49
N ILE A 218 8.78 -10.62 -14.93
CA ILE A 218 7.50 -10.66 -15.61
C ILE A 218 6.87 -9.26 -15.54
N PRO A 219 7.09 -8.43 -16.58
CA PRO A 219 6.56 -7.08 -16.60
C PRO A 219 5.04 -7.10 -16.76
N ASN A 220 4.34 -6.29 -15.97
CA ASN A 220 2.87 -6.15 -16.04
C ASN A 220 2.12 -7.49 -16.02
N ALA A 221 2.53 -8.42 -15.17
CA ALA A 221 1.86 -9.71 -14.99
C ALA A 221 0.35 -9.50 -14.75
N ASP A 222 -0.48 -10.29 -15.45
CA ASP A 222 -1.90 -10.32 -15.16
C ASP A 222 -2.19 -11.01 -13.81
N GLU A 223 -3.41 -10.83 -13.30
CA GLU A 223 -3.79 -11.38 -11.98
C GLU A 223 -3.66 -12.91 -11.90
N PRO A 224 -4.08 -13.71 -12.90
CA PRO A 224 -3.86 -15.17 -12.89
C PRO A 224 -2.39 -15.56 -12.83
N THR A 225 -1.52 -14.90 -13.62
CA THR A 225 -0.07 -15.16 -13.60
C THR A 225 0.52 -14.80 -12.25
N LYS A 226 0.18 -13.60 -11.72
CA LYS A 226 0.62 -13.16 -10.39
C LYS A 226 0.24 -14.18 -9.32
N LYS A 227 -1.02 -14.61 -9.33
CA LYS A 227 -1.54 -15.62 -8.40
C LYS A 227 -0.76 -16.93 -8.47
N ALA A 228 -0.54 -17.46 -9.68
CA ALA A 228 0.17 -18.72 -9.87
C ALA A 228 1.61 -18.67 -9.33
N TYR A 229 2.35 -17.60 -9.59
CA TYR A 229 3.72 -17.46 -9.06
C TYR A 229 3.76 -17.27 -7.54
N LEU A 230 2.83 -16.49 -6.98
CA LEU A 230 2.73 -16.33 -5.52
C LEU A 230 2.42 -17.67 -4.84
N GLN A 231 1.42 -18.42 -5.33
CA GLN A 231 1.02 -19.72 -4.78
C GLN A 231 2.10 -20.80 -4.91
N ALA A 232 2.96 -20.71 -5.93
CA ALA A 232 4.06 -21.65 -6.11
C ALA A 232 5.35 -21.26 -5.36
N SER A 233 5.45 -20.05 -4.79
CA SER A 233 6.66 -19.58 -4.13
C SER A 233 6.69 -19.97 -2.65
N ARG A 234 7.87 -20.27 -2.12
CA ARG A 234 8.07 -20.53 -0.68
C ARG A 234 8.19 -19.24 0.11
N ALA A 235 8.88 -18.24 -0.46
CA ALA A 235 9.07 -16.94 0.18
C ALA A 235 8.52 -15.81 -0.70
N TYR A 236 8.03 -14.76 -0.03
CA TYR A 236 7.75 -13.48 -0.65
C TYR A 236 8.78 -12.48 -0.15
N PHE A 237 9.61 -11.93 -1.03
CA PHE A 237 10.62 -10.94 -0.66
C PHE A 237 10.18 -9.53 -1.03
N ASN A 238 9.99 -8.68 -0.02
CA ASN A 238 9.82 -7.24 -0.24
C ASN A 238 11.19 -6.55 -0.34
N ALA A 239 11.65 -6.34 -1.57
CA ALA A 239 12.93 -5.71 -1.87
C ALA A 239 12.97 -4.18 -1.63
N ASN A 240 11.89 -3.58 -1.10
CA ASN A 240 11.89 -2.17 -0.72
C ASN A 240 12.78 -1.94 0.52
N MET A 241 13.92 -1.26 0.33
CA MET A 241 14.85 -0.92 1.42
C MET A 241 14.49 0.36 2.18
N PHE A 242 13.43 1.04 1.75
CA PHE A 242 12.89 2.21 2.44
C PHE A 242 11.76 1.79 3.39
N VAL A 243 11.05 2.78 3.92
CA VAL A 243 9.87 2.53 4.75
C VAL A 243 8.70 2.17 3.84
N GLU A 244 8.11 1.01 4.09
CA GLU A 244 6.86 0.57 3.46
C GLU A 244 5.69 0.97 4.36
N GLY A 245 4.69 1.68 3.83
CA GLY A 245 3.56 2.17 4.64
C GLY A 245 2.64 1.05 5.15
N PHE A 246 2.43 -0.01 4.35
CA PHE A 246 1.69 -1.20 4.76
C PHE A 246 2.14 -2.48 4.05
N GLY A 247 2.37 -2.47 2.74
CA GLY A 247 2.79 -3.66 1.98
C GLY A 247 1.66 -4.62 1.58
N ILE A 248 0.68 -4.15 0.79
CA ILE A 248 -0.45 -5.01 0.32
C ILE A 248 0.06 -6.29 -0.35
N ALA A 249 1.09 -6.19 -1.18
CA ALA A 249 1.63 -7.32 -1.91
C ALA A 249 2.33 -8.36 -1.00
N VAL A 250 2.82 -7.95 0.18
CA VAL A 250 3.32 -8.87 1.22
C VAL A 250 2.17 -9.72 1.74
N VAL A 251 1.05 -9.09 2.07
CA VAL A 251 -0.16 -9.79 2.53
C VAL A 251 -0.73 -10.70 1.43
N GLU A 252 -0.66 -10.31 0.16
CA GLU A 252 -1.00 -11.20 -0.96
C GLU A 252 -0.09 -12.44 -1.00
N GLY A 253 1.23 -12.27 -0.81
CA GLY A 253 2.18 -13.38 -0.70
C GLY A 253 1.87 -14.30 0.49
N MET A 254 1.56 -13.73 1.66
CA MET A 254 1.14 -14.47 2.85
C MET A 254 -0.16 -15.24 2.64
N ALA A 255 -1.16 -14.61 1.99
CA ALA A 255 -2.42 -15.26 1.64
C ALA A 255 -2.21 -16.44 0.67
N ALA A 256 -1.21 -16.33 -0.21
CA ALA A 256 -0.76 -17.40 -1.10
C ALA A 256 0.13 -18.45 -0.39
N GLY A 257 0.39 -18.32 0.91
CA GLY A 257 1.18 -19.26 1.72
C GLY A 257 2.69 -19.09 1.60
N ALA A 258 3.19 -17.98 1.03
CA ALA A 258 4.61 -17.65 1.02
C ALA A 258 5.01 -16.96 2.33
N LEU A 259 6.19 -17.29 2.86
CA LEU A 259 6.72 -16.65 4.07
C LEU A 259 7.23 -15.23 3.73
N PRO A 260 6.78 -14.18 4.44
CA PRO A 260 7.09 -12.80 4.09
C PRO A 260 8.47 -12.40 4.62
N VAL A 261 9.39 -12.04 3.73
CA VAL A 261 10.68 -11.44 4.07
C VAL A 261 10.60 -9.93 3.85
N VAL A 262 10.65 -9.16 4.93
CA VAL A 262 10.37 -7.72 4.93
C VAL A 262 11.38 -6.96 5.78
N ARG A 263 11.51 -5.65 5.57
CA ARG A 263 12.39 -4.82 6.41
C ARG A 263 11.94 -4.85 7.87
N ASN A 264 12.82 -4.58 8.83
CA ASN A 264 12.41 -4.37 10.23
C ASN A 264 12.01 -2.90 10.50
N VAL A 265 11.19 -2.32 9.62
CA VAL A 265 10.66 -0.96 9.74
C VAL A 265 9.47 -0.76 8.80
N GLY A 266 8.41 -0.08 9.25
CA GLY A 266 7.24 0.24 8.44
C GLY A 266 5.98 -0.49 8.87
N GLY A 267 4.96 -0.50 8.01
CA GLY A 267 3.62 -1.02 8.35
C GLY A 267 3.50 -2.54 8.36
N HIS A 268 4.42 -3.28 7.74
CA HIS A 268 4.41 -4.75 7.83
C HIS A 268 4.76 -5.27 9.23
N LEU A 269 5.27 -4.41 10.13
CA LEU A 269 5.43 -4.76 11.55
C LEU A 269 4.11 -5.15 12.23
N ASP A 270 2.97 -4.72 11.68
CA ASP A 270 1.64 -5.06 12.21
C ASP A 270 1.27 -6.54 12.03
N TYR A 271 1.99 -7.29 11.17
CA TYR A 271 1.59 -8.64 10.77
C TYR A 271 2.71 -9.60 10.39
N ALA A 272 3.87 -9.13 9.93
CA ALA A 272 4.95 -10.01 9.54
C ALA A 272 5.61 -10.62 10.79
N PRO A 273 6.01 -11.91 10.79
CA PRO A 273 6.75 -12.49 11.90
C PRO A 273 8.16 -11.91 11.99
N GLU A 274 8.64 -11.62 13.21
CA GLU A 274 9.98 -11.07 13.46
C GLU A 274 11.10 -11.93 12.87
N ASP A 275 10.88 -13.25 12.82
CA ASP A 275 11.83 -14.22 12.29
C ASP A 275 12.28 -13.94 10.85
N TYR A 276 11.44 -13.27 10.06
CA TYR A 276 11.65 -12.96 8.64
C TYR A 276 11.85 -11.46 8.38
N MET A 277 12.08 -10.66 9.43
CA MET A 277 12.38 -9.25 9.31
C MET A 277 13.89 -9.00 9.18
N PHE A 278 14.31 -8.13 8.25
CA PHE A 278 15.73 -7.83 8.01
C PHE A 278 16.07 -6.34 8.17
N ASN A 279 17.29 -6.05 8.61
CA ASN A 279 17.77 -4.68 8.89
C ASN A 279 18.66 -4.12 7.77
N GLY A 280 19.38 -5.00 7.05
CA GLY A 280 20.33 -4.65 6.01
C GLY A 280 20.39 -5.72 4.91
N ILE A 281 21.23 -5.53 3.90
CA ILE A 281 21.26 -6.41 2.73
C ILE A 281 21.79 -7.82 3.05
N ASP A 282 22.83 -7.92 3.88
CA ASP A 282 23.38 -9.22 4.32
C ASP A 282 22.34 -10.00 5.13
N ASP A 283 21.69 -9.34 6.09
CA ASP A 283 20.57 -9.90 6.86
C ASP A 283 19.41 -10.30 5.94
N ALA A 284 19.15 -9.56 4.85
CA ALA A 284 18.11 -9.93 3.88
C ALA A 284 18.42 -11.27 3.19
N ILE A 285 19.69 -11.54 2.86
CA ILE A 285 20.12 -12.82 2.26
C ILE A 285 19.80 -13.95 3.24
N ASP A 286 20.22 -13.82 4.50
CA ASP A 286 19.97 -14.80 5.56
C ASP A 286 18.46 -15.04 5.78
N LYS A 287 17.65 -13.97 5.78
CA LYS A 287 16.19 -14.08 5.95
C LYS A 287 15.50 -14.72 4.76
N VAL A 288 15.97 -14.48 3.54
CA VAL A 288 15.45 -15.15 2.34
C VAL A 288 15.79 -16.63 2.36
N GLU A 289 17.05 -17.00 2.67
CA GLU A 289 17.45 -18.40 2.83
C GLU A 289 16.63 -19.10 3.90
N LYS A 290 16.53 -18.51 5.10
CA LYS A 290 15.71 -19.03 6.19
C LYS A 290 14.26 -19.24 5.76
N ALA A 291 13.64 -18.26 5.09
CA ALA A 291 12.25 -18.37 4.64
C ALA A 291 12.05 -19.49 3.60
N VAL A 292 12.99 -19.67 2.66
CA VAL A 292 12.90 -20.71 1.62
C VAL A 292 13.13 -22.11 2.18
N GLU A 293 14.10 -22.27 3.07
CA GLU A 293 14.47 -23.59 3.62
C GLU A 293 13.55 -24.04 4.74
N SER A 294 13.06 -23.11 5.57
CA SER A 294 12.14 -23.45 6.67
C SER A 294 10.67 -23.54 6.24
N TRP A 295 10.34 -23.26 4.97
CA TRP A 295 8.97 -23.32 4.49
C TRP A 295 8.36 -24.71 4.70
N ASP A 296 7.19 -24.73 5.34
CA ASP A 296 6.34 -25.91 5.47
C ASP A 296 4.86 -25.49 5.46
N TYR A 297 3.97 -26.48 5.44
CA TYR A 297 2.53 -26.24 5.37
C TYR A 297 1.98 -25.54 6.62
N GLU A 298 2.55 -25.79 7.79
CA GLU A 298 2.10 -25.20 9.06
C GLU A 298 2.37 -23.69 9.06
N LYS A 299 3.60 -23.29 8.73
CA LYS A 299 3.99 -21.89 8.61
C LYS A 299 3.22 -21.18 7.50
N ALA A 300 3.02 -21.84 6.35
CA ALA A 300 2.21 -21.30 5.26
C ALA A 300 0.75 -21.05 5.69
N SER A 301 0.16 -22.00 6.42
CA SER A 301 -1.19 -21.89 6.97
C SER A 301 -1.30 -20.76 8.00
N LEU A 302 -0.28 -20.59 8.85
CA LEU A 302 -0.18 -19.47 9.79
C LEU A 302 -0.15 -18.12 9.04
N MET A 303 0.66 -17.99 7.98
CA MET A 303 0.74 -16.75 7.20
C MET A 303 -0.62 -16.41 6.57
N ARG A 304 -1.32 -17.42 6.06
CA ARG A 304 -2.67 -17.27 5.53
C ARG A 304 -3.66 -16.82 6.61
N SER A 305 -3.62 -17.42 7.79
CA SER A 305 -4.47 -17.04 8.93
C SER A 305 -4.26 -15.57 9.32
N ILE A 306 -3.01 -15.12 9.39
CA ILE A 306 -2.68 -13.71 9.64
C ILE A 306 -3.22 -12.82 8.51
N ALA A 307 -3.04 -13.21 7.24
CA ALA A 307 -3.50 -12.45 6.09
C ALA A 307 -5.04 -12.25 6.07
N GLN A 308 -5.82 -13.21 6.58
CA GLN A 308 -7.29 -13.11 6.65
C GLN A 308 -7.80 -11.91 7.46
N ARG A 309 -6.99 -11.41 8.41
CA ARG A 309 -7.29 -10.19 9.18
C ARG A 309 -7.40 -8.94 8.31
N PHE A 310 -6.87 -8.99 7.08
CA PHE A 310 -6.85 -7.89 6.12
C PHE A 310 -7.75 -8.16 4.91
N SER A 311 -8.63 -9.16 4.98
CA SER A 311 -9.64 -9.45 3.96
C SER A 311 -10.52 -8.24 3.65
N LEU A 312 -11.17 -8.25 2.49
CA LEU A 312 -12.15 -7.21 2.15
C LEU A 312 -13.31 -7.18 3.16
N GLY A 313 -13.72 -8.34 3.68
CA GLY A 313 -14.72 -8.45 4.73
C GLY A 313 -14.28 -7.75 6.03
N ALA A 314 -13.10 -8.11 6.55
CA ALA A 314 -12.56 -7.50 7.76
C ALA A 314 -12.37 -5.98 7.64
N TYR A 315 -11.94 -5.51 6.45
CA TYR A 315 -11.88 -4.09 6.14
C TYR A 315 -13.25 -3.42 6.18
N THR A 316 -14.26 -4.04 5.57
CA THR A 316 -15.64 -3.53 5.53
C THR A 316 -16.17 -3.39 6.95
N ASP A 317 -16.09 -4.44 7.76
CA ASP A 317 -16.60 -4.43 9.13
C ASP A 317 -15.92 -3.35 9.98
N ARG A 318 -14.59 -3.20 9.84
CA ARG A 318 -13.84 -2.17 10.57
C ARG A 318 -14.22 -0.76 10.11
N LEU A 319 -14.31 -0.52 8.80
CA LEU A 319 -14.68 0.77 8.24
C LEU A 319 -16.09 1.20 8.70
N ILE A 320 -17.07 0.30 8.62
CA ILE A 320 -18.44 0.59 9.03
C ILE A 320 -18.50 0.89 10.53
N ASN A 321 -17.82 0.09 11.36
CA ASN A 321 -17.74 0.33 12.80
C ASN A 321 -17.16 1.71 13.13
N ILE A 322 -16.07 2.10 12.47
CA ILE A 322 -15.46 3.43 12.63
C ILE A 322 -16.45 4.53 12.28
N ILE A 323 -17.13 4.42 11.13
CA ILE A 323 -18.07 5.44 10.66
C ILE A 323 -19.28 5.54 11.58
N THR A 324 -19.85 4.41 12.00
CA THR A 324 -21.01 4.39 12.90
C THR A 324 -20.68 4.99 14.27
N LYS A 325 -19.43 4.90 14.74
CA LYS A 325 -18.98 5.58 15.98
C LYS A 325 -18.70 7.06 15.78
N PHE A 326 -18.39 7.47 14.55
CA PHE A 326 -18.07 8.85 14.21
C PHE A 326 -19.32 9.70 13.95
N LEU A 327 -20.40 9.09 13.47
CA LEU A 327 -21.73 9.69 13.32
C LEU A 327 -22.44 9.78 14.68
#